data_AF-A0A2E4BYT4-F1
#
_entry.id   AF-A0A2E4BYT4-F1
#
_cell.length_a   1.000
_cell.length_b   1.000
_cell.length_c   1.000
_cell.angle_alpha   90.00
_cell.angle_beta   90.00
_cell.angle_gamma   90.00
#
_symmetry.space_group_name_H-M   'P 1'
#
loop_
_entity.id
_entity.type
_entity.pdbx_description
1 polymer ?
#
loop_
_entity_poly.entity_id
_entity_poly.type
_entity_poly.pdbx_seq_one_letter_code
_entity_poly.pdbx_strand_id
1 'polypeptide(L)'
;MHIFNYINTYASAYGVGNEEVGTVGTFYGGGPASSIFLGFNDEIWSRYNVGEYAGLDDSAGRPYTRNVFNHPTSDDSVLLAKGLQSPNFAALEGAMPLVGIENLQNLGTKFIMCNNALNSWVVELEARGKGTAADIDAALRANLLPGVTLVPAMVIAIEQAQQAGIAYNKQ
;
A
#
# COMPACT_ATOMS: atom_id res chain seq x y z
N MET A 1 -8.05 3.05 2.96
CA MET A 1 -9.25 3.75 3.46
C MET A 1 -9.88 4.63 2.39
N HIS A 2 -9.23 5.72 1.94
CA HIS A 2 -9.85 6.65 0.98
C HIS A 2 -10.34 6.01 -0.32
N ILE A 3 -9.59 5.06 -0.89
CA ILE A 3 -10.01 4.31 -2.09
C ILE A 3 -11.32 3.55 -1.85
N PHE A 4 -11.43 2.84 -0.72
CA PHE A 4 -12.65 2.10 -0.35
C PHE A 4 -13.85 3.06 -0.22
N ASN A 5 -13.67 4.17 0.50
CA ASN A 5 -14.74 5.17 0.65
C ASN A 5 -15.15 5.76 -0.69
N TYR A 6 -14.19 6.07 -1.56
CA TYR A 6 -14.49 6.61 -2.89
C TYR A 6 -15.41 5.66 -3.67
N ILE A 7 -15.03 4.39 -3.80
CA ILE A 7 -15.83 3.36 -4.49
C ILE A 7 -17.20 3.19 -3.81
N ASN A 8 -17.21 3.02 -2.48
CA ASN A 8 -18.43 2.74 -1.73
C ASN A 8 -19.42 3.93 -1.71
N THR A 9 -18.92 5.17 -1.74
CA THR A 9 -19.77 6.36 -1.82
C THR A 9 -20.39 6.51 -3.21
N TYR A 10 -19.68 6.17 -4.29
CA TYR A 10 -20.30 6.10 -5.62
C TYR A 10 -21.46 5.10 -5.66
N ALA A 11 -21.26 3.92 -5.09
CA ALA A 11 -22.33 2.92 -5.02
C ALA A 11 -23.51 3.40 -4.16
N SER A 12 -23.26 3.85 -2.94
CA SER A 12 -24.34 4.15 -1.98
C SER A 12 -25.05 5.48 -2.21
N ALA A 13 -24.36 6.51 -2.69
CA ALA A 13 -24.93 7.84 -2.89
C ALA A 13 -25.34 8.14 -4.34
N TYR A 14 -24.71 7.47 -5.32
CA TYR A 14 -24.95 7.73 -6.74
C TYR A 14 -25.48 6.51 -7.51
N GLY A 15 -25.54 5.33 -6.89
CA GLY A 15 -26.02 4.10 -7.54
C GLY A 15 -25.09 3.59 -8.64
N VAL A 16 -23.82 4.01 -8.62
CA VAL A 16 -22.81 3.63 -9.63
C VAL A 16 -21.99 2.46 -9.09
N GLY A 17 -22.02 1.34 -9.81
CA GLY A 17 -21.26 0.14 -9.45
C GLY A 17 -19.76 0.32 -9.61
N ASN A 18 -18.98 -0.58 -9.00
CA ASN A 18 -17.52 -0.50 -9.03
C ASN A 18 -16.93 -0.77 -10.43
N GLU A 19 -17.69 -1.40 -11.31
CA GLU A 19 -17.37 -1.59 -12.73
C GLU A 19 -17.27 -0.27 -13.51
N GLU A 20 -17.89 0.81 -13.01
CA GLU A 20 -17.86 2.15 -13.62
C GLU A 20 -16.96 3.14 -12.86
N VAL A 21 -16.35 2.73 -11.73
CA VAL A 21 -15.51 3.59 -10.88
C VAL A 21 -14.05 3.14 -10.94
N GLY A 22 -13.26 3.85 -11.75
CA GLY A 22 -11.83 3.60 -11.87
C GLY A 22 -11.03 4.24 -10.73
N THR A 23 -10.22 3.46 -10.01
CA THR A 23 -9.26 3.97 -9.02
C THR A 23 -7.88 3.39 -9.21
N VAL A 24 -6.85 4.18 -8.88
CA VAL A 24 -5.45 3.78 -8.93
C VAL A 24 -4.79 4.06 -7.59
N GLY A 25 -4.33 3.01 -6.91
CA GLY A 25 -3.45 3.10 -5.74
C GLY A 25 -1.99 3.20 -6.16
N THR A 26 -1.22 4.06 -5.50
CA THR A 26 0.17 4.34 -5.89
C THR A 26 1.14 4.06 -4.74
N PHE A 27 2.20 3.30 -5.02
CA PHE A 27 3.27 2.98 -4.09
C PHE A 27 4.56 3.71 -4.49
N TYR A 28 5.02 4.64 -3.64
CA TYR A 28 6.14 5.53 -3.91
C TYR A 28 6.72 6.14 -2.62
N GLY A 29 7.78 6.94 -2.78
CA GLY A 29 8.49 7.61 -1.68
C GLY A 29 9.68 6.80 -1.16
N GLY A 30 10.43 7.41 -0.25
CA GLY A 30 11.53 6.75 0.48
C GLY A 30 11.43 7.02 1.98
N GLY A 31 12.15 6.25 2.78
CA GLY A 31 12.09 6.32 4.24
C GLY A 31 10.84 5.68 4.87
N PRO A 32 10.78 5.63 6.21
CA PRO A 32 9.75 4.93 6.99
C PRO A 32 8.29 5.31 6.70
N ALA A 33 8.06 6.54 6.24
CA ALA A 33 6.73 7.05 5.92
C ALA A 33 6.31 6.83 4.46
N SER A 34 7.14 6.16 3.65
CA SER A 34 6.82 5.86 2.25
C SER A 34 5.72 4.81 2.12
N SER A 35 5.11 4.70 0.94
CA SER A 35 4.12 3.66 0.65
C SER A 35 4.70 2.47 -0.11
N ILE A 36 6.01 2.45 -0.37
CA ILE A 36 6.60 1.44 -1.25
C ILE A 36 6.53 0.03 -0.69
N PHE A 37 6.76 -0.11 0.62
CA PHE A 37 6.78 -1.40 1.29
C PHE A 37 5.40 -2.08 1.34
N LEU A 38 4.32 -1.31 1.11
CA LEU A 38 2.96 -1.82 1.04
C LEU A 38 2.74 -2.75 -0.17
N GLY A 39 3.56 -2.61 -1.21
CA GLY A 39 3.41 -3.37 -2.45
C GLY A 39 4.09 -4.74 -2.46
N PHE A 40 4.62 -5.22 -1.34
CA PHE A 40 5.33 -6.52 -1.27
C PHE A 40 4.63 -7.53 -0.36
N ASN A 41 4.88 -8.81 -0.58
CA ASN A 41 4.33 -9.88 0.24
C ASN A 41 5.01 -9.99 1.63
N ASP A 42 4.53 -10.96 2.42
CA ASP A 42 5.01 -11.23 3.78
C ASP A 42 6.49 -11.63 3.84
N GLU A 43 7.02 -12.24 2.78
CA GLU A 43 8.44 -12.62 2.71
C GLU A 43 9.34 -11.38 2.79
N ILE A 44 9.04 -10.32 2.04
CA ILE A 44 9.78 -9.06 2.11
C ILE A 44 9.60 -8.37 3.45
N TRP A 45 8.39 -8.40 3.99
CA TRP A 45 8.09 -7.81 5.30
C TRP A 45 8.91 -8.45 6.42
N SER A 46 8.97 -9.78 6.42
CA SER A 46 9.76 -10.56 7.37
C SER A 46 11.27 -10.34 7.14
N ARG A 47 11.73 -10.53 5.89
CA ARG A 47 13.15 -10.50 5.51
C ARG A 47 13.84 -9.17 5.82
N TYR A 48 13.14 -8.06 5.62
CA TYR A 48 13.71 -6.71 5.81
C TYR A 48 13.18 -5.99 7.04
N ASN A 49 12.46 -6.68 7.94
CA ASN A 49 11.90 -6.11 9.17
C ASN A 49 11.04 -4.87 8.88
N VAL A 50 10.15 -4.95 7.90
CA VAL A 50 9.39 -3.79 7.40
C VAL A 50 8.52 -3.16 8.50
N GLY A 51 7.90 -3.95 9.37
CA GLY A 51 7.13 -3.41 10.49
C GLY A 51 7.98 -2.52 11.40
N GLU A 52 9.20 -2.96 11.73
CA GLU A 52 10.15 -2.18 12.53
C GLU A 52 10.61 -0.93 11.77
N TYR A 53 10.98 -1.10 10.49
CA TYR A 53 11.40 -0.01 9.61
C TYR A 53 10.36 1.11 9.54
N ALA A 54 9.08 0.76 9.43
CA ALA A 54 7.96 1.69 9.28
C ALA A 54 7.31 2.11 10.62
N GLY A 55 7.75 1.56 11.76
CA GLY A 55 7.13 1.79 13.06
C GLY A 55 5.68 1.32 13.11
N LEU A 56 5.40 0.15 12.56
CA LEU A 56 4.09 -0.48 12.48
C LEU A 56 4.06 -1.69 13.43
N ASP A 57 3.39 -1.50 14.54
CA ASP A 57 3.27 -2.48 15.61
C ASP A 57 1.82 -2.95 15.76
N ASP A 58 1.66 -4.19 16.23
CA ASP A 58 0.37 -4.73 16.65
C ASP A 58 -0.13 -4.12 17.97
N SER A 59 -1.30 -4.54 18.43
CA SER A 59 -1.89 -4.08 19.70
C SER A 59 -1.06 -4.43 20.94
N ALA A 60 -0.12 -5.38 20.84
CA ALA A 60 0.83 -5.74 21.88
C ALA A 60 2.17 -5.01 21.77
N GLY A 61 2.32 -4.08 20.81
CA GLY A 61 3.55 -3.32 20.58
C GLY A 61 4.65 -4.11 19.88
N ARG A 62 4.30 -5.20 19.17
CA ARG A 62 5.25 -6.00 18.41
C ARG A 62 5.25 -5.57 16.94
N PRO A 63 6.43 -5.33 16.33
CA PRO A 63 6.51 -5.00 14.92
C PRO A 63 5.92 -6.08 14.04
N TYR A 64 5.14 -5.69 13.03
CA TYR A 64 4.57 -6.62 12.07
C TYR A 64 5.64 -7.27 11.18
N THR A 65 5.51 -8.58 10.99
CA THR A 65 6.35 -9.39 10.08
C THR A 65 5.62 -9.81 8.80
N ARG A 66 4.33 -9.46 8.67
CA ARG A 66 3.48 -9.71 7.51
C ARG A 66 2.97 -8.39 6.93
N ASN A 67 2.62 -8.37 5.65
CA ASN A 67 1.95 -7.24 5.04
C ASN A 67 0.48 -7.18 5.48
N VAL A 68 0.26 -6.52 6.61
CA VAL A 68 -1.06 -6.24 7.19
C VAL A 68 -1.96 -5.42 6.28
N PHE A 69 -1.42 -4.68 5.31
CA PHE A 69 -2.23 -3.89 4.39
C PHE A 69 -2.70 -4.71 3.19
N ASN A 70 -2.09 -5.86 2.91
CA ASN A 70 -2.56 -6.74 1.85
C ASN A 70 -3.81 -7.52 2.28
N HIS A 71 -3.69 -8.24 3.39
CA HIS A 71 -4.78 -9.02 3.99
C HIS A 71 -4.98 -8.62 5.48
N PRO A 72 -5.53 -7.41 5.74
CA PRO A 72 -5.81 -6.97 7.09
C PRO A 72 -6.89 -7.79 7.77
N THR A 73 -6.77 -7.96 9.09
CA THR A 73 -7.85 -8.47 9.95
C THR A 73 -8.40 -7.36 10.84
N SER A 74 -9.49 -7.65 11.56
CA SER A 74 -10.05 -6.70 12.53
C SER A 74 -9.06 -6.33 13.64
N ASP A 75 -8.14 -7.23 14.01
CA ASP A 75 -7.11 -6.98 15.03
C ASP A 75 -6.11 -5.90 14.59
N ASP A 76 -5.97 -5.69 13.28
CA ASP A 76 -5.07 -4.68 12.70
C ASP A 76 -5.67 -3.26 12.75
N SER A 77 -6.90 -3.10 13.27
CA SER A 77 -7.61 -1.81 13.40
C SER A 77 -6.86 -0.78 14.24
N VAL A 78 -5.92 -1.22 15.08
CA VAL A 78 -4.99 -0.35 15.81
C VAL A 78 -4.22 0.59 14.87
N LEU A 79 -3.94 0.18 13.63
CA LEU A 79 -3.26 1.01 12.64
C LEU A 79 -4.16 2.15 12.14
N LEU A 80 -5.46 1.92 11.99
CA LEU A 80 -6.43 2.99 11.66
C LEU A 80 -6.56 3.96 12.83
N ALA A 81 -6.64 3.44 14.06
CA ALA A 81 -6.70 4.26 15.26
C ALA A 81 -5.47 5.18 15.39
N LYS A 82 -4.27 4.63 15.14
CA LYS A 82 -3.01 5.39 15.09
C LYS A 82 -3.04 6.48 14.03
N GLY A 83 -3.49 6.17 12.81
CA GLY A 83 -3.63 7.16 11.74
C GLY A 83 -4.62 8.29 12.06
N LEU A 84 -5.70 7.97 12.79
CA LEU A 84 -6.69 8.93 13.24
C LEU A 84 -6.29 9.69 14.52
N GLN A 85 -5.17 9.34 15.16
CA GLN A 85 -4.78 9.86 16.47
C GLN A 85 -5.89 9.71 17.52
N SER A 86 -6.59 8.58 17.47
CA SER A 86 -7.75 8.24 18.31
C SER A 86 -7.50 6.93 19.05
N PRO A 87 -8.17 6.69 20.20
CA PRO A 87 -8.32 5.32 20.71
C PRO A 87 -8.93 4.40 19.65
N ASN A 88 -8.64 3.10 19.74
CA ASN A 88 -9.29 2.10 18.89
C ASN A 88 -10.76 1.91 19.31
N PHE A 89 -11.67 1.70 18.33
CA PHE A 89 -13.09 1.51 18.57
C PHE A 89 -13.71 0.55 17.55
N ALA A 90 -14.82 -0.11 17.94
CA ALA A 90 -15.42 -1.23 17.21
C ALA A 90 -15.71 -0.96 15.72
N ALA A 91 -16.03 0.27 15.32
CA ALA A 91 -16.25 0.58 13.91
C ALA A 91 -14.97 0.48 13.06
N LEU A 92 -13.77 0.68 13.65
CA LEU A 92 -12.50 0.47 12.95
C LEU A 92 -12.21 -1.02 12.73
N GLU A 93 -12.62 -1.89 13.67
CA GLU A 93 -12.49 -3.34 13.54
C GLU A 93 -13.27 -3.87 12.33
N GLY A 94 -14.48 -3.36 12.11
CA GLY A 94 -15.29 -3.70 10.94
C GLY A 94 -14.77 -3.08 9.63
N ALA A 95 -14.14 -1.90 9.70
CA ALA A 95 -13.59 -1.23 8.52
C ALA A 95 -12.26 -1.80 8.05
N MET A 96 -11.42 -2.31 8.96
CA MET A 96 -10.03 -2.68 8.65
C MET A 96 -9.91 -3.77 7.56
N PRO A 97 -10.68 -4.88 7.58
CA PRO A 97 -10.64 -5.87 6.50
C PRO A 97 -11.05 -5.31 5.13
N LEU A 98 -11.94 -4.31 5.10
CA LEU A 98 -12.48 -3.74 3.86
C LEU A 98 -11.47 -2.87 3.10
N VAL A 99 -10.42 -2.38 3.78
CA VAL A 99 -9.45 -1.47 3.18
C VAL A 99 -8.17 -2.16 2.68
N GLY A 100 -8.12 -3.50 2.72
CA GLY A 100 -7.00 -4.31 2.25
C GLY A 100 -6.74 -4.18 0.75
N ILE A 101 -5.47 -4.27 0.34
CA ILE A 101 -5.06 -4.13 -1.07
C ILE A 101 -5.75 -5.17 -1.95
N GLU A 102 -5.78 -6.44 -1.54
CA GLU A 102 -6.46 -7.50 -2.30
C GLU A 102 -7.96 -7.20 -2.44
N ASN A 103 -8.63 -6.78 -1.35
CA ASN A 103 -10.04 -6.42 -1.40
C ASN A 103 -10.27 -5.23 -2.35
N LEU A 104 -9.42 -4.21 -2.31
CA LEU A 104 -9.50 -3.07 -3.22
C LEU A 104 -9.26 -3.47 -4.68
N GLN A 105 -8.38 -4.43 -4.95
CA GLN A 105 -8.19 -5.01 -6.29
C GLN A 105 -9.44 -5.75 -6.77
N ASN A 106 -10.09 -6.52 -5.89
CA ASN A 106 -11.38 -7.17 -6.18
C ASN A 106 -12.48 -6.15 -6.47
N LEU A 107 -12.38 -4.95 -5.88
CA LEU A 107 -13.25 -3.83 -6.18
C LEU A 107 -12.86 -3.04 -7.44
N GLY A 108 -11.84 -3.49 -8.19
CA GLY A 108 -11.43 -2.88 -9.47
C GLY A 108 -10.23 -1.93 -9.39
N THR A 109 -9.73 -1.63 -8.19
CA THR A 109 -8.56 -0.76 -8.00
C THR A 109 -7.32 -1.35 -8.68
N LYS A 110 -6.59 -0.53 -9.43
CA LYS A 110 -5.26 -0.90 -9.94
C LYS A 110 -4.18 -0.36 -9.02
N PHE A 111 -3.18 -1.16 -8.70
CA PHE A 111 -2.04 -0.71 -7.91
C PHE A 111 -0.78 -0.62 -8.77
N ILE A 112 -0.12 0.53 -8.71
CA ILE A 112 1.12 0.77 -9.43
C ILE A 112 2.25 1.19 -8.48
N MET A 113 3.47 0.76 -8.78
CA MET A 113 4.67 1.05 -7.99
C MET A 113 5.68 1.85 -8.81
N CYS A 114 6.24 2.89 -8.20
CA CYS A 114 7.27 3.73 -8.80
C CYS A 114 8.63 3.02 -8.85
N ASN A 115 9.18 2.75 -10.04
CA ASN A 115 10.49 2.11 -10.18
C ASN A 115 11.64 3.00 -9.66
N ASN A 116 11.55 4.33 -9.83
CA ASN A 116 12.54 5.23 -9.22
C ASN A 116 12.55 5.12 -7.69
N ALA A 117 11.38 5.01 -7.06
CA ALA A 117 11.30 4.85 -5.61
C ALA A 117 11.80 3.46 -5.18
N LEU A 118 11.53 2.42 -5.98
CA LEU A 118 12.03 1.06 -5.74
C LEU A 118 13.55 1.05 -5.69
N ASN A 119 14.19 1.65 -6.70
CA ASN A 119 15.63 1.76 -6.77
C ASN A 119 16.21 2.54 -5.58
N SER A 120 15.54 3.62 -5.14
CA SER A 120 15.96 4.36 -3.94
C SER A 120 15.88 3.50 -2.68
N TRP A 121 14.83 2.67 -2.53
CA TRP A 121 14.69 1.81 -1.36
C TRP A 121 15.69 0.65 -1.37
N VAL A 122 16.06 0.12 -2.54
CA VAL A 122 17.18 -0.83 -2.69
C VAL A 122 18.46 -0.25 -2.11
N VAL A 123 18.82 0.97 -2.52
CA VAL A 123 20.02 1.66 -2.02
C VAL A 123 19.92 1.92 -0.51
N GLU A 124 18.74 2.29 -0.02
CA GLU A 124 18.54 2.49 1.42
C GLU A 124 18.72 1.19 2.22
N LEU A 125 18.15 0.08 1.75
CA LEU A 125 18.28 -1.23 2.40
C LEU A 125 19.72 -1.73 2.39
N GLU A 126 20.45 -1.53 1.30
CA GLU A 126 21.90 -1.81 1.22
C GLU A 126 22.68 -0.96 2.24
N ALA A 127 22.42 0.35 2.31
CA ALA A 127 23.06 1.25 3.28
C ALA A 127 22.74 0.86 4.74
N ARG A 128 21.60 0.19 4.98
CA ARG A 128 21.21 -0.39 6.27
C ARG A 128 21.81 -1.78 6.53
N GLY A 129 22.67 -2.29 5.65
CA GLY A 129 23.34 -3.58 5.79
C GLY A 129 22.44 -4.79 5.56
N LYS A 130 21.34 -4.65 4.79
CA LYS A 130 20.37 -5.73 4.54
C LYS A 130 20.76 -6.68 3.40
N GLY A 131 21.93 -6.50 2.79
CA GLY A 131 22.43 -7.31 1.67
C GLY A 131 23.09 -6.45 0.59
N THR A 132 23.40 -7.05 -0.56
CA THR A 132 23.87 -6.32 -1.74
C THR A 132 22.69 -5.72 -2.50
N ALA A 133 22.86 -4.56 -3.14
CA ALA A 133 21.81 -3.94 -3.95
C ALA A 133 21.24 -4.90 -5.01
N ALA A 134 22.09 -5.73 -5.64
CA ALA A 134 21.66 -6.68 -6.66
C ALA A 134 20.73 -7.76 -6.10
N ASP A 135 21.07 -8.35 -4.95
CA ASP A 135 20.25 -9.38 -4.32
C ASP A 135 18.95 -8.79 -3.76
N ILE A 136 19.00 -7.56 -3.24
CA ILE A 136 17.83 -6.83 -2.73
C ILE A 136 16.87 -6.51 -3.87
N ASP A 137 17.35 -5.93 -4.98
CA ASP A 137 16.51 -5.61 -6.14
C ASP A 137 15.83 -6.87 -6.70
N ALA A 138 16.59 -7.95 -6.87
CA ALA A 138 16.05 -9.24 -7.32
C ALA A 138 14.96 -9.77 -6.37
N ALA A 139 15.21 -9.74 -5.06
CA ALA A 139 14.25 -10.17 -4.06
C ALA A 139 12.96 -9.33 -4.10
N LEU A 140 13.08 -8.00 -4.11
CA LEU A 140 11.93 -7.10 -4.12
C LEU A 140 11.07 -7.30 -5.37
N ARG A 141 11.67 -7.36 -6.56
CA ARG A 141 10.93 -7.56 -7.82
C ARG A 141 10.23 -8.92 -7.89
N ALA A 142 10.84 -9.96 -7.32
CA ALA A 142 10.24 -11.31 -7.28
C ALA A 142 9.07 -11.42 -6.30
N ASN A 143 8.91 -10.47 -5.38
CA ASN A 143 7.96 -10.54 -4.26
C ASN A 143 6.98 -9.37 -4.20
N LEU A 144 6.75 -8.72 -5.34
CA LEU A 144 5.60 -7.81 -5.49
C LEU A 144 4.29 -8.56 -5.23
N LEU A 145 3.33 -7.87 -4.63
CA LEU A 145 1.98 -8.41 -4.50
C LEU A 145 1.39 -8.68 -5.89
N PRO A 146 0.60 -9.77 -6.05
CA PRO A 146 -0.14 -10.01 -7.27
C PRO A 146 -0.96 -8.78 -7.69
N GLY A 147 -0.96 -8.45 -8.98
CA GLY A 147 -1.70 -7.31 -9.53
C GLY A 147 -1.06 -5.92 -9.30
N VAL A 148 0.11 -5.83 -8.63
CA VAL A 148 0.90 -4.60 -8.58
C VAL A 148 1.77 -4.47 -9.83
N THR A 149 1.66 -3.35 -10.53
CA THR A 149 2.42 -3.08 -11.76
C THR A 149 3.53 -2.06 -11.52
N LEU A 150 4.77 -2.39 -11.89
CA LEU A 150 5.86 -1.42 -11.88
C LEU A 150 5.70 -0.43 -13.04
N VAL A 151 5.78 0.85 -12.73
CA VAL A 151 5.83 1.95 -13.70
C VAL A 151 7.18 2.66 -13.62
N PRO A 152 7.72 3.22 -14.72
CA PRO A 152 9.06 3.82 -14.73
C PRO A 152 9.24 4.92 -13.68
N ALA A 153 8.28 5.84 -13.58
CA ALA A 153 8.24 6.86 -12.55
C ALA A 153 6.79 7.25 -12.26
N MET A 154 6.45 7.46 -10.98
CA MET A 154 5.07 7.80 -10.60
C MET A 154 4.60 9.12 -11.22
N VAL A 155 5.48 10.13 -11.23
CA VAL A 155 5.17 11.43 -11.81
C VAL A 155 4.87 11.35 -13.31
N ILE A 156 5.58 10.49 -14.05
CA ILE A 156 5.33 10.24 -15.48
C ILE A 156 4.03 9.44 -15.65
N ALA A 157 3.77 8.44 -14.79
CA ALA A 157 2.52 7.68 -14.86
C ALA A 157 1.29 8.58 -14.64
N ILE A 158 1.35 9.51 -13.69
CA ILE A 158 0.29 10.50 -13.45
C ILE A 158 0.15 11.43 -14.65
N GLU A 159 1.26 11.96 -15.18
CA GLU A 159 1.24 12.83 -16.37
C GLU A 159 0.57 12.13 -17.57
N GLN A 160 0.97 10.88 -17.86
CA GLN A 160 0.40 10.09 -18.95
C GLN A 160 -1.09 9.78 -18.73
N ALA A 161 -1.49 9.47 -17.48
CA ALA A 161 -2.90 9.28 -17.14
C ALA A 161 -3.72 10.56 -17.39
N GLN A 162 -3.20 11.72 -17.00
CA GLN A 162 -3.85 13.01 -17.26
C GLN A 162 -3.95 13.31 -18.76
N GLN A 163 -2.91 13.03 -19.55
CA GLN A 163 -2.93 13.16 -21.01
C GLN A 163 -3.99 12.24 -21.66
N ALA A 164 -4.26 11.09 -21.06
CA ALA A 164 -5.33 10.18 -21.46
C ALA A 164 -6.73 10.58 -20.95
N GLY A 165 -6.87 11.74 -20.30
CA GLY A 165 -8.15 12.24 -19.78
C GLY A 165 -8.55 11.69 -18.41
N ILE A 166 -7.66 10.99 -17.70
CA ILE A 166 -7.92 10.49 -16.35
C ILE A 166 -7.73 11.63 -15.34
N ALA A 167 -8.79 11.93 -14.59
CA ALA A 167 -8.73 12.94 -13.54
C ALA A 167 -7.81 12.49 -12.39
N TYR A 168 -7.01 13.43 -11.88
CA TYR A 168 -6.19 13.20 -10.70
C TYR A 168 -6.85 13.78 -9.45
N ASN A 169 -6.98 12.95 -8.42
CA ASN A 169 -7.41 13.37 -7.10
C ASN A 169 -6.41 12.85 -6.06
N LYS A 170 -5.79 13.75 -5.31
CA LYS A 170 -4.89 13.39 -4.21
C LYS A 170 -5.71 13.23 -2.93
N GLN A 171 -5.79 12.00 -2.44
CA GLN A 171 -6.38 11.62 -1.16
C GLN A 171 -5.28 11.22 -0.17
#